data_AF-A0A8S8Y575-F1
#
_entry.id   AF-A0A8S8Y575-F1
#
_cell.length_a   1.000
_cell.length_b   1.000
_cell.length_c   1.000
_cell.angle_alpha   90.00
_cell.angle_beta   90.00
_cell.angle_gamma   90.00
#
_symmetry.space_group_name_H-M   'P 1'
#
loop_
_entity.id
_entity.type
_entity.pdbx_description
1 polymer ?
#
loop_
_entity_poly.entity_id
_entity_poly.type
_entity_poly.pdbx_seq_one_letter_code
_entity_poly.pdbx_strand_id
1 'polypeptide(L)'
;MAKHRAGDRRIMSISIPEDLAKKLDRKVGKGRADGRSATIARLIQQGLEGQAPAVAAPPAQSLRAEAPEGEVRIESDTMGELEVPADRYYGCQTARSLLNFDIGHDTMPLGVIRGFGILKQAAAKTNVALKQLDPEVGDLVIAAAQDVIDGHLNDHFPLRVWQTGSGTQSNMNTNEVIANRAIELAGGELGSKTPVHPNDHVNRAQSSNDTFPTAMHIAAAEAFTHRLLPSVRALRDALHAKAVEWAGIVKIGRTHLMDAVPLTLGQKPRLGGPTRRRPSSP
;
A
#
# COMPACT_ATOMS: atom_id res chain seq x y z
N MET A 1 21.08 15.40 46.78
CA MET A 1 19.61 15.60 46.73
C MET A 1 19.11 15.24 45.34
N ALA A 2 17.84 14.78 45.26
CA ALA A 2 17.05 14.32 44.10
C ALA A 2 17.52 12.98 43.44
N LYS A 3 16.90 11.82 43.69
CA LYS A 3 15.56 11.25 43.35
C LYS A 3 15.36 10.89 41.85
N HIS A 4 15.39 9.58 41.58
CA HIS A 4 14.71 8.73 40.57
C HIS A 4 14.26 9.31 39.20
N ARG A 5 14.47 8.54 38.11
CA ARG A 5 13.40 7.73 37.45
C ARG A 5 13.90 6.89 36.26
N ALA A 6 13.09 5.88 35.95
CA ALA A 6 13.28 4.79 35.01
C ALA A 6 13.09 5.18 33.53
N GLY A 7 13.64 4.33 32.64
CA GLY A 7 13.14 4.13 31.27
C GLY A 7 13.79 4.99 30.20
N ASP A 8 14.72 4.42 29.44
CA ASP A 8 15.04 4.94 28.10
C ASP A 8 15.72 3.86 27.24
N ARG A 9 14.93 3.13 26.43
CA ARG A 9 15.45 2.28 25.35
C ARG A 9 15.85 3.19 24.20
N ARG A 10 17.10 3.65 24.18
CA ARG A 10 17.65 4.38 23.02
C ARG A 10 18.26 3.37 22.05
N ILE A 11 17.62 3.19 20.89
CA ILE A 11 18.30 2.62 19.72
C ILE A 11 19.27 3.71 19.25
N MET A 12 20.55 3.56 19.58
CA MET A 12 21.60 4.41 19.03
C MET A 12 21.99 3.87 17.65
N SER A 13 21.48 4.52 16.60
CA SER A 13 22.06 4.43 15.26
C SER A 13 23.42 5.11 15.29
N ILE A 14 24.51 4.34 15.11
CA ILE A 14 25.85 4.91 14.96
C ILE A 14 26.11 5.05 13.46
N SER A 15 25.96 6.27 12.95
CA SER A 15 26.46 6.63 11.62
C SER A 15 27.97 6.84 11.73
N ILE A 16 28.73 5.97 11.09
CA ILE A 16 30.19 6.15 10.97
C ILE A 16 30.42 7.10 9.78
N PRO A 17 31.24 8.16 9.92
CA PRO A 17 31.60 9.01 8.79
C PRO A 17 32.17 8.18 7.64
N GLU A 18 31.76 8.47 6.41
CA GLU A 18 32.10 7.66 5.23
C GLU A 18 33.62 7.49 5.07
N ASP A 19 34.38 8.52 5.43
CA ASP A 19 35.84 8.55 5.38
C ASP A 19 36.48 7.60 6.39
N LEU A 20 35.86 7.46 7.56
CA LEU A 20 36.28 6.55 8.62
C LEU A 20 35.91 5.10 8.27
N ALA A 21 34.74 4.88 7.68
CA ALA A 21 34.34 3.58 7.14
C ALA A 21 35.30 3.14 6.01
N LYS A 22 35.65 4.04 5.08
CA LYS A 22 36.64 3.80 4.02
C LYS A 22 38.04 3.49 4.57
N LYS A 23 38.49 4.18 5.63
CA LYS A 23 39.78 3.91 6.29
C LYS A 23 39.81 2.56 7.02
N LEU A 24 38.73 2.19 7.68
CA LEU A 24 38.59 0.89 8.35
C LEU A 24 38.55 -0.25 7.33
N ASP A 25 37.82 -0.08 6.23
CA ASP A 25 37.77 -1.05 5.14
C ASP A 25 39.14 -1.24 4.49
N ARG A 26 39.90 -0.15 4.28
CA ARG A 26 41.28 -0.17 3.77
C ARG A 26 42.28 -0.97 4.62
N LYS A 27 42.03 -1.11 5.93
CA LYS A 27 42.92 -1.82 6.86
C LYS A 27 42.58 -3.30 7.03
N VAL A 28 41.41 -3.77 6.60
CA VAL A 28 40.93 -5.14 6.90
C VAL A 28 40.46 -5.92 5.65
N GLY A 29 40.24 -5.29 4.50
CA GLY A 29 39.81 -5.98 3.28
C GLY A 29 40.36 -5.36 1.99
N LYS A 30 40.59 -6.18 0.96
CA LYS A 30 41.03 -5.76 -0.39
C LYS A 30 39.92 -5.01 -1.18
N GLY A 31 39.15 -4.16 -0.51
CA GLY A 31 38.09 -3.34 -1.08
C GLY A 31 36.89 -4.12 -1.64
N ARG A 32 35.96 -3.36 -2.24
CA ARG A 32 34.68 -3.83 -2.84
C ARG A 32 34.82 -4.91 -3.92
N ALA A 33 36.02 -5.15 -4.44
CA ALA A 33 36.27 -6.06 -5.56
C ALA A 33 36.72 -7.46 -5.11
N ASP A 34 37.42 -7.59 -3.97
CA ASP A 34 38.02 -8.87 -3.55
C ASP A 34 38.04 -9.08 -2.02
N GLY A 35 37.91 -10.36 -1.63
CA GLY A 35 38.00 -10.81 -0.23
C GLY A 35 36.65 -11.02 0.47
N ARG A 36 36.69 -11.29 1.79
CA ARG A 36 35.51 -11.66 2.59
C ARG A 36 34.44 -10.56 2.61
N SER A 37 34.82 -9.29 2.67
CA SER A 37 33.89 -8.15 2.62
C SER A 37 33.18 -8.04 1.27
N ALA A 38 33.90 -8.24 0.15
CA ALA A 38 33.31 -8.28 -1.19
C ALA A 38 32.38 -9.48 -1.37
N THR A 39 32.72 -10.63 -0.77
CA THR A 39 31.87 -11.83 -0.77
C THR A 39 30.58 -11.59 0.03
N ILE A 40 30.66 -10.98 1.21
CA ILE A 40 29.50 -10.62 2.03
C ILE A 40 28.64 -9.58 1.30
N ALA A 41 29.25 -8.55 0.70
CA ALA A 41 28.52 -7.56 -0.09
C ALA A 41 27.81 -8.21 -1.30
N ARG A 42 28.47 -9.14 -2.00
CA ARG A 42 27.87 -9.89 -3.12
C ARG A 42 26.76 -10.84 -2.63
N LEU A 43 26.91 -11.49 -1.49
CA LEU A 43 25.86 -12.33 -0.90
C LEU A 43 24.66 -11.51 -0.39
N ILE A 44 24.90 -10.32 0.16
CA ILE A 44 23.83 -9.37 0.52
C ILE A 44 23.11 -8.90 -0.74
N GLN A 45 23.87 -8.51 -1.76
CA GLN A 45 23.32 -8.07 -3.04
C GLN A 45 22.54 -9.19 -3.74
N GLN A 46 23.07 -10.41 -3.79
CA GLN A 46 22.38 -11.59 -4.30
C GLN A 46 21.21 -12.02 -3.43
N GLY A 47 21.23 -11.76 -2.11
CA GLY A 47 20.08 -12.01 -1.23
C GLY A 47 18.96 -10.97 -1.43
N LEU A 48 19.33 -9.73 -1.75
CA LEU A 48 18.41 -8.65 -2.12
C LEU A 48 17.83 -8.86 -3.53
N GLU A 49 18.64 -9.37 -4.46
CA GLU A 49 18.25 -9.66 -5.85
C GLU A 49 17.57 -11.03 -6.00
N GLY A 50 17.92 -12.01 -5.17
CA GLY A 50 17.54 -13.43 -5.29
C GLY A 50 16.21 -13.82 -4.66
N GLN A 51 15.55 -12.90 -3.97
CA GLN A 51 14.11 -12.98 -3.74
C GLN A 51 13.46 -11.88 -4.54
N ALA A 52 13.19 -12.17 -5.81
CA ALA A 52 12.14 -11.44 -6.50
C ALA A 52 10.91 -11.47 -5.56
N PRO A 53 10.37 -10.32 -5.13
CA PRO A 53 9.07 -10.31 -4.49
C PRO A 53 8.13 -11.11 -5.40
N ALA A 54 7.29 -11.97 -4.82
CA ALA A 54 6.29 -12.76 -5.54
C ALA A 54 5.80 -11.93 -6.72
N VAL A 55 6.15 -12.37 -7.94
CA VAL A 55 6.14 -11.58 -9.18
C VAL A 55 4.97 -10.61 -9.11
N ALA A 56 5.25 -9.33 -8.89
CA ALA A 56 4.22 -8.32 -8.96
C ALA A 56 3.52 -8.57 -10.29
N ALA A 57 2.19 -8.72 -10.26
CA ALA A 57 1.42 -8.88 -11.49
C ALA A 57 1.93 -7.83 -12.50
N PRO A 58 2.16 -8.21 -13.77
CA PRO A 58 2.61 -7.26 -14.78
C PRO A 58 1.77 -5.99 -14.66
N PRO A 59 2.39 -4.79 -14.75
CA PRO A 59 1.66 -3.55 -14.56
C PRO A 59 0.43 -3.58 -15.44
N ALA A 60 -0.74 -3.43 -14.80
CA ALA A 60 -2.02 -3.47 -15.47
C ALA A 60 -2.00 -2.46 -16.61
N GLN A 61 -2.54 -2.83 -17.78
CA GLN A 61 -2.58 -1.90 -18.90
C GLN A 61 -3.42 -0.69 -18.51
N SER A 62 -2.81 0.50 -18.52
CA SER A 62 -3.51 1.74 -18.14
C SER A 62 -4.56 2.06 -19.18
N LEU A 63 -5.82 2.10 -18.78
CA LEU A 63 -6.94 2.54 -19.59
C LEU A 63 -7.05 4.05 -19.50
N ARG A 64 -7.27 4.73 -20.62
CA ARG A 64 -7.58 6.16 -20.70
C ARG A 64 -8.86 6.33 -21.49
N ALA A 65 -9.53 7.46 -21.27
CA ALA A 65 -10.68 7.81 -22.12
C ALA A 65 -10.18 8.14 -23.52
N GLU A 66 -10.97 7.81 -24.54
CA GLU A 66 -10.66 8.17 -25.93
C GLU A 66 -10.84 9.68 -26.14
N ALA A 67 -9.74 10.43 -26.05
CA ALA A 67 -9.71 11.87 -26.34
C ALA A 67 -8.33 12.29 -26.88
N PRO A 68 -8.27 13.31 -27.75
CA PRO A 68 -7.02 13.94 -28.15
C PRO A 68 -6.22 14.48 -26.94
N GLU A 69 -4.90 14.38 -27.01
CA GLU A 69 -4.02 14.81 -25.92
C GLU A 69 -4.11 16.34 -25.72
N GLY A 70 -4.39 16.76 -24.47
CA GLY A 70 -4.52 18.17 -24.11
C GLY A 70 -5.94 18.75 -24.21
N GLU A 71 -6.93 17.96 -24.64
CA GLU A 71 -8.33 18.40 -24.59
C GLU A 71 -8.90 18.33 -23.16
N VAL A 72 -9.90 19.18 -22.92
CA VAL A 72 -10.64 19.24 -21.66
C VAL A 72 -12.13 19.05 -21.92
N ARG A 73 -12.83 18.40 -20.98
CA ARG A 73 -14.28 18.39 -20.90
C ARG A 73 -14.75 19.29 -19.77
N ILE A 74 -15.97 19.80 -19.89
CA ILE A 74 -16.63 20.53 -18.82
C ILE A 74 -17.44 19.56 -17.96
N GLU A 75 -17.17 19.56 -16.67
CA GLU A 75 -17.93 18.80 -15.67
C GLU A 75 -18.58 19.78 -14.69
N SER A 76 -19.81 19.47 -14.28
CA SER A 76 -20.57 20.30 -13.35
C SER A 76 -20.88 19.57 -12.04
N ASP A 77 -20.84 20.34 -10.95
CA ASP A 77 -21.37 19.99 -9.64
C ASP A 77 -22.28 21.12 -9.11
N THR A 78 -22.76 21.03 -7.87
CA THR A 78 -23.64 22.05 -7.29
C THR A 78 -22.96 23.41 -7.04
N MET A 79 -21.63 23.48 -7.16
CA MET A 79 -20.84 24.71 -7.01
C MET A 79 -20.45 25.32 -8.36
N GLY A 80 -20.83 24.69 -9.47
CA GLY A 80 -20.62 25.20 -10.83
C GLY A 80 -19.79 24.24 -11.70
N GLU A 81 -19.20 24.81 -12.74
CA GLU A 81 -18.47 24.08 -13.78
C GLU A 81 -16.96 24.14 -13.54
N LEU A 82 -16.27 23.07 -13.92
CA LEU A 82 -14.81 22.97 -13.93
C LEU A 82 -14.35 22.20 -15.17
N GLU A 83 -13.19 22.61 -15.68
CA GLU A 83 -12.48 21.89 -16.74
C GLU A 83 -11.78 20.66 -16.16
N VAL A 84 -11.95 19.53 -16.84
CA VAL A 84 -11.33 18.24 -16.52
C VAL A 84 -10.63 17.72 -17.76
N PRO A 85 -9.38 17.21 -17.67
CA PRO A 85 -8.72 16.61 -18.82
C PRO A 85 -9.58 15.51 -19.44
N ALA A 86 -9.75 15.56 -20.76
CA ALA A 86 -10.64 14.67 -21.50
C ALA A 86 -10.16 13.21 -21.44
N ASP A 87 -8.85 12.98 -21.28
CA ASP A 87 -8.24 11.65 -21.13
C ASP A 87 -8.45 11.00 -19.75
N ARG A 88 -9.08 11.71 -18.79
CA ARG A 88 -9.30 11.23 -17.41
C ARG A 88 -10.74 10.89 -17.12
N TYR A 89 -11.01 9.91 -16.27
CA TYR A 89 -12.38 9.54 -15.88
C TYR A 89 -12.91 10.26 -14.63
N TYR A 90 -12.09 10.97 -13.85
CA TYR A 90 -12.61 11.67 -12.65
C TYR A 90 -13.47 12.89 -13.02
N GLY A 91 -14.29 13.41 -12.10
CA GLY A 91 -15.26 14.47 -12.40
C GLY A 91 -14.96 15.80 -11.72
N CYS A 92 -16.00 16.65 -11.67
CA CYS A 92 -15.92 18.01 -11.12
C CYS A 92 -15.47 18.04 -9.65
N GLN A 93 -15.95 17.14 -8.79
CA GLN A 93 -15.59 17.18 -7.37
C GLN A 93 -14.14 16.78 -7.15
N THR A 94 -13.61 15.84 -7.93
CA THR A 94 -12.18 15.50 -7.90
C THR A 94 -11.34 16.67 -8.37
N ALA A 95 -11.70 17.30 -9.50
CA ALA A 95 -10.99 18.47 -10.01
C ALA A 95 -10.99 19.62 -8.99
N ARG A 96 -12.13 19.89 -8.36
CA ARG A 96 -12.26 20.89 -7.29
C ARG A 96 -11.39 20.54 -6.08
N SER A 97 -11.32 19.27 -5.71
CA SER A 97 -10.47 18.81 -4.61
C SER A 97 -8.98 18.98 -4.92
N LEU A 98 -8.55 18.81 -6.16
CA LEU A 98 -7.16 19.05 -6.56
C LEU A 98 -6.77 20.52 -6.36
N LEU A 99 -7.66 21.45 -6.67
CA LEU A 99 -7.43 22.88 -6.46
C LEU A 99 -7.40 23.24 -4.96
N ASN A 100 -8.28 22.63 -4.17
CA ASN A 100 -8.43 22.98 -2.75
C ASN A 100 -7.39 22.31 -1.83
N PHE A 101 -6.87 21.15 -2.21
CA PHE A 101 -5.99 20.32 -1.38
C PHE A 101 -4.67 19.99 -2.08
N ASP A 102 -4.00 21.02 -2.63
CA ASP A 102 -2.65 20.88 -3.19
C ASP A 102 -1.57 20.92 -2.09
N ILE A 103 -1.57 19.90 -1.24
CA ILE A 103 -0.67 19.78 -0.10
C ILE A 103 0.16 18.51 -0.26
N GLY A 104 1.47 18.65 -0.39
CA GLY A 104 2.41 17.54 -0.51
C GLY A 104 2.34 16.78 -1.84
N HIS A 105 3.07 15.66 -1.91
CA HIS A 105 3.13 14.81 -3.11
C HIS A 105 2.57 13.41 -2.89
N ASP A 106 2.21 13.06 -1.65
CA ASP A 106 1.65 11.76 -1.31
C ASP A 106 0.24 11.62 -1.89
N THR A 107 0.09 10.76 -2.89
CA THR A 107 -1.22 10.37 -3.43
C THR A 107 -1.82 9.22 -2.64
N MET A 108 -3.12 9.02 -2.78
CA MET A 108 -3.79 7.91 -2.11
C MET A 108 -3.13 6.57 -2.48
N PRO A 109 -2.79 5.70 -1.49
CA PRO A 109 -2.13 4.43 -1.80
C PRO A 109 -2.99 3.54 -2.71
N LEU A 110 -2.37 2.89 -3.70
CA LEU A 110 -3.07 2.03 -4.66
C LEU A 110 -3.90 0.91 -3.98
N GLY A 111 -3.45 0.41 -2.83
CA GLY A 111 -4.23 -0.56 -2.06
C GLY A 111 -5.57 -0.01 -1.56
N VAL A 112 -5.64 1.28 -1.22
CA VAL A 112 -6.89 1.96 -0.82
C VAL A 112 -7.80 2.14 -2.04
N ILE A 113 -7.26 2.54 -3.19
CA ILE A 113 -8.01 2.65 -4.46
C ILE A 113 -8.60 1.29 -4.85
N ARG A 114 -7.80 0.22 -4.79
CA ARG A 114 -8.27 -1.15 -5.00
C ARG A 114 -9.35 -1.54 -3.99
N GLY A 115 -9.17 -1.21 -2.72
CA GLY A 115 -10.18 -1.44 -1.67
C GLY A 115 -11.51 -0.74 -1.96
N PHE A 116 -11.46 0.47 -2.53
CA PHE A 116 -12.63 1.17 -3.04
C PHE A 116 -13.27 0.45 -4.22
N GLY A 117 -12.50 -0.03 -5.20
CA GLY A 117 -13.01 -0.85 -6.30
C GLY A 117 -13.78 -2.08 -5.82
N ILE A 118 -13.19 -2.84 -4.88
CA ILE A 118 -13.83 -4.02 -4.26
C ILE A 118 -15.15 -3.63 -3.59
N LEU A 119 -15.12 -2.55 -2.80
CA LEU A 119 -16.30 -2.04 -2.09
C LEU A 119 -17.42 -1.67 -3.07
N LYS A 120 -17.12 -0.87 -4.11
CA LYS A 120 -18.14 -0.39 -5.06
C LYS A 120 -18.72 -1.53 -5.88
N GLN A 121 -17.91 -2.50 -6.26
CA GLN A 121 -18.40 -3.70 -6.94
C GLN A 121 -19.35 -4.51 -6.05
N ALA A 122 -19.00 -4.71 -4.78
CA ALA A 122 -19.84 -5.43 -3.82
C ALA A 122 -21.16 -4.69 -3.55
N ALA A 123 -21.10 -3.35 -3.42
CA ALA A 123 -22.28 -2.51 -3.24
C ALA A 123 -23.22 -2.57 -4.45
N ALA A 124 -22.70 -2.49 -5.67
CA ALA A 124 -23.49 -2.62 -6.89
C ALA A 124 -24.18 -3.98 -6.99
N LYS A 125 -23.44 -5.09 -6.79
CA LYS A 125 -23.98 -6.46 -6.75
C LYS A 125 -25.12 -6.59 -5.73
N THR A 126 -24.92 -6.01 -4.54
CA THR A 126 -25.91 -6.04 -3.47
C THR A 126 -27.15 -5.23 -3.83
N ASN A 127 -27.00 -4.02 -4.38
CA ASN A 127 -28.13 -3.18 -4.77
C ASN A 127 -28.94 -3.79 -5.92
N VAL A 128 -28.31 -4.48 -6.88
CA VAL A 128 -29.01 -5.25 -7.92
C VAL A 128 -29.81 -6.39 -7.29
N ALA A 129 -29.20 -7.17 -6.39
CA ALA A 129 -29.88 -8.26 -5.69
C ALA A 129 -31.08 -7.80 -4.85
N LEU A 130 -30.98 -6.61 -4.24
CA LEU A 130 -32.06 -5.96 -3.49
C LEU A 130 -33.07 -5.21 -4.37
N LYS A 131 -32.91 -5.25 -5.71
CA LYS A 131 -33.74 -4.54 -6.69
C LYS A 131 -33.78 -3.02 -6.47
N GLN A 132 -32.72 -2.48 -5.89
CA GLN A 132 -32.54 -1.05 -5.66
C GLN A 132 -31.77 -0.38 -6.80
N LEU A 133 -31.02 -1.14 -7.60
CA LEU A 133 -30.33 -0.67 -8.79
C LEU A 133 -30.80 -1.48 -10.00
N ASP A 134 -31.02 -0.79 -11.11
CA ASP A 134 -31.33 -1.44 -12.38
C ASP A 134 -30.19 -2.41 -12.76
N PRO A 135 -30.48 -3.65 -13.20
CA PRO A 135 -29.46 -4.64 -13.52
C PRO A 135 -28.48 -4.20 -14.62
N GLU A 136 -28.95 -3.51 -15.67
CA GLU A 136 -28.08 -3.08 -16.78
C GLU A 136 -27.10 -2.00 -16.30
N VAL A 137 -27.60 -1.03 -15.52
CA VAL A 137 -26.74 -0.04 -14.85
C VAL A 137 -25.78 -0.71 -13.87
N GLY A 138 -26.27 -1.70 -13.12
CA GLY A 138 -25.48 -2.46 -12.16
C GLY A 138 -24.32 -3.21 -12.81
N ASP A 139 -24.55 -3.86 -13.94
CA ASP A 139 -23.53 -4.60 -14.68
C ASP A 139 -22.42 -3.67 -15.21
N LEU A 140 -22.79 -2.49 -15.71
CA LEU A 140 -21.82 -1.47 -16.12
C LEU A 140 -20.96 -0.99 -14.93
N VAL A 141 -21.57 -0.73 -13.77
CA VAL A 141 -20.84 -0.33 -12.55
C VAL A 141 -19.93 -1.45 -12.06
N ILE A 142 -20.38 -2.70 -12.12
CA ILE A 142 -19.58 -3.87 -11.72
C ILE A 142 -18.36 -4.04 -12.60
N ALA A 143 -18.52 -3.88 -13.92
CA ALA A 143 -17.43 -3.96 -14.89
C ALA A 143 -16.42 -2.80 -14.70
N ALA A 144 -16.89 -1.57 -14.58
CA ALA A 144 -16.03 -0.41 -14.33
C ALA A 144 -15.31 -0.51 -12.97
N ALA A 145 -15.96 -1.03 -11.93
CA ALA A 145 -15.32 -1.29 -10.64
C ALA A 145 -14.25 -2.38 -10.74
N GLN A 146 -14.43 -3.38 -11.62
CA GLN A 146 -13.41 -4.40 -11.88
C GLN A 146 -12.14 -3.78 -12.50
N ASP A 147 -12.27 -2.83 -13.42
CA ASP A 147 -11.12 -2.09 -13.97
C ASP A 147 -10.34 -1.31 -12.88
N VAL A 148 -11.02 -0.81 -11.83
CA VAL A 148 -10.36 -0.21 -10.66
C VAL A 148 -9.64 -1.29 -9.83
N ILE A 149 -10.28 -2.43 -9.59
CA ILE A 149 -9.72 -3.55 -8.82
C ILE A 149 -8.44 -4.07 -9.48
N ASP A 150 -8.45 -4.22 -10.79
CA ASP A 150 -7.34 -4.75 -11.57
C ASP A 150 -6.22 -3.73 -11.79
N GLY A 151 -6.46 -2.46 -11.44
CA GLY A 151 -5.47 -1.39 -11.48
C GLY A 151 -5.32 -0.73 -12.85
N HIS A 152 -6.22 -1.02 -13.80
CA HIS A 152 -6.23 -0.36 -15.11
C HIS A 152 -6.47 1.14 -15.02
N LEU A 153 -7.10 1.60 -13.94
CA LEU A 153 -7.52 2.99 -13.77
C LEU A 153 -6.69 3.78 -12.75
N ASN A 154 -5.51 3.29 -12.34
CA ASN A 154 -4.70 3.92 -11.28
C ASN A 154 -4.36 5.39 -11.57
N ASP A 155 -4.16 5.76 -12.84
CA ASP A 155 -3.79 7.13 -13.23
C ASP A 155 -4.96 8.14 -13.14
N HIS A 156 -6.17 7.69 -12.78
CA HIS A 156 -7.38 8.52 -12.63
C HIS A 156 -7.67 8.90 -11.18
N PHE A 157 -6.76 8.62 -10.26
CA PHE A 157 -6.87 8.91 -8.83
C PHE A 157 -5.79 9.88 -8.36
N PRO A 158 -5.85 11.15 -8.77
CA PRO A 158 -4.77 12.12 -8.55
C PRO A 158 -4.74 12.72 -7.12
N LEU A 159 -5.76 12.44 -6.31
CA LEU A 159 -5.95 13.10 -5.03
C LEU A 159 -4.83 12.80 -4.01
N ARG A 160 -4.49 13.83 -3.24
CA ARG A 160 -3.51 13.75 -2.16
C ARG A 160 -4.10 13.05 -0.94
N VAL A 161 -3.23 12.45 -0.12
CA VAL A 161 -3.61 11.92 1.21
C VAL A 161 -4.16 13.04 2.11
N TRP A 162 -3.63 14.24 1.95
CA TRP A 162 -3.91 15.42 2.78
C TRP A 162 -5.20 16.14 2.35
N GLN A 163 -6.32 15.45 2.46
CA GLN A 163 -7.69 15.92 2.12
C GLN A 163 -8.59 15.96 3.36
N THR A 164 -9.93 15.95 3.21
CA THR A 164 -10.83 15.86 4.37
C THR A 164 -10.59 14.60 5.21
N GLY A 165 -10.75 14.70 6.52
CA GLY A 165 -10.50 13.60 7.45
C GLY A 165 -11.46 12.42 7.31
N SER A 166 -12.64 12.61 6.71
CA SER A 166 -13.59 11.53 6.40
C SER A 166 -13.29 10.79 5.09
N GLY A 167 -12.35 11.30 4.28
CA GLY A 167 -12.03 10.71 2.98
C GLY A 167 -13.11 10.87 1.90
N THR A 168 -14.02 11.85 2.07
CA THR A 168 -15.11 12.11 1.12
C THR A 168 -14.62 12.35 -0.30
N GLN A 169 -13.52 13.08 -0.50
CA GLN A 169 -13.05 13.35 -1.86
C GLN A 169 -12.51 12.09 -2.56
N SER A 170 -11.83 11.17 -1.87
CA SER A 170 -11.46 9.88 -2.49
C SER A 170 -12.66 8.97 -2.76
N ASN A 171 -13.68 8.98 -1.91
CA ASN A 171 -14.93 8.28 -2.21
C ASN A 171 -15.58 8.84 -3.49
N MET A 172 -15.67 10.17 -3.60
CA MET A 172 -16.23 10.84 -4.78
C MET A 172 -15.38 10.65 -6.02
N ASN A 173 -14.05 10.68 -5.91
CA ASN A 173 -13.16 10.35 -7.02
C ASN A 173 -13.40 8.94 -7.54
N THR A 174 -13.58 7.97 -6.64
CA THR A 174 -13.95 6.60 -7.03
C THR A 174 -15.30 6.57 -7.73
N ASN A 175 -16.31 7.27 -7.18
CA ASN A 175 -17.65 7.31 -7.76
C ASN A 175 -17.63 7.90 -9.18
N GLU A 176 -16.93 9.01 -9.38
CA GLU A 176 -16.82 9.71 -10.66
C GLU A 176 -16.07 8.86 -11.70
N VAL A 177 -14.92 8.26 -11.32
CA VAL A 177 -14.14 7.39 -12.22
C VAL A 177 -14.96 6.19 -12.67
N ILE A 178 -15.62 5.50 -11.74
CA ILE A 178 -16.45 4.33 -12.06
C ILE A 178 -17.65 4.75 -12.91
N ALA A 179 -18.29 5.88 -12.61
CA ALA A 179 -19.43 6.37 -13.39
C ALA A 179 -19.03 6.69 -14.83
N ASN A 180 -17.97 7.48 -15.04
CA ASN A 180 -17.53 7.85 -16.38
C ASN A 180 -17.00 6.64 -17.18
N ARG A 181 -16.30 5.71 -16.53
CA ARG A 181 -15.92 4.46 -17.19
C ARG A 181 -17.14 3.62 -17.58
N ALA A 182 -18.14 3.52 -16.71
CA ALA A 182 -19.38 2.81 -16.99
C ALA A 182 -20.19 3.46 -18.13
N ILE A 183 -20.19 4.80 -18.21
CA ILE A 183 -20.78 5.56 -19.31
C ILE A 183 -20.08 5.26 -20.63
N GLU A 184 -18.75 5.26 -20.63
CA GLU A 184 -17.97 4.93 -21.82
C GLU A 184 -18.24 3.49 -22.30
N LEU A 185 -18.32 2.52 -21.38
CA LEU A 185 -18.68 1.13 -21.69
C LEU A 185 -20.08 1.01 -22.33
N ALA A 186 -20.98 1.95 -22.02
CA ALA A 186 -22.31 2.05 -22.63
C ALA A 186 -22.33 2.85 -23.93
N GLY A 187 -21.18 3.37 -24.40
CA GLY A 187 -21.07 4.25 -25.57
C GLY A 187 -21.67 5.65 -25.35
N GLY A 188 -21.78 6.10 -24.08
CA GLY A 188 -22.29 7.41 -23.71
C GLY A 188 -21.22 8.49 -23.66
N GLU A 189 -21.66 9.72 -23.36
CA GLU A 189 -20.80 10.90 -23.26
C GLU A 189 -20.30 11.09 -21.82
N LEU A 190 -18.98 11.11 -21.62
CA LEU A 190 -18.36 11.33 -20.30
C LEU A 190 -18.82 12.66 -19.69
N GLY A 191 -19.08 12.66 -18.39
CA GLY A 191 -19.55 13.83 -17.64
C GLY A 191 -21.05 14.13 -17.75
N SER A 192 -21.76 13.46 -18.67
CA SER A 192 -23.23 13.53 -18.77
C SER A 192 -23.96 12.93 -17.56
N LYS A 193 -23.25 12.10 -16.76
CA LYS A 193 -23.79 11.33 -15.62
C LYS A 193 -24.93 10.39 -16.02
N THR A 194 -25.00 10.04 -17.31
CA THR A 194 -26.02 9.18 -17.92
C THR A 194 -25.35 8.12 -18.81
N PRO A 195 -25.69 6.82 -18.70
CA PRO A 195 -26.73 6.24 -17.84
C PRO A 195 -26.31 6.05 -16.37
N VAL A 196 -25.04 6.28 -16.02
CA VAL A 196 -24.51 6.01 -14.67
C VAL A 196 -24.22 7.31 -13.92
N HIS A 197 -24.96 7.57 -12.85
CA HIS A 197 -24.75 8.72 -11.99
C HIS A 197 -23.82 8.37 -10.81
N PRO A 198 -22.79 9.18 -10.49
CA PRO A 198 -21.82 8.87 -9.44
C PRO A 198 -22.45 8.73 -8.06
N ASN A 199 -23.48 9.54 -7.72
CA ASN A 199 -24.16 9.42 -6.42
C ASN A 199 -25.30 8.40 -6.44
N ASP A 200 -26.29 8.62 -7.29
CA ASP A 200 -27.54 7.85 -7.35
C ASP A 200 -27.35 6.37 -7.73
N HIS A 201 -26.29 6.03 -8.48
CA HIS A 201 -25.98 4.67 -8.89
C HIS A 201 -24.75 4.12 -8.18
N VAL A 202 -23.57 4.74 -8.33
CA VAL A 202 -22.31 4.19 -7.79
C VAL A 202 -22.23 4.32 -6.26
N ASN A 203 -22.71 5.43 -5.70
CA ASN A 203 -22.75 5.66 -4.26
C ASN A 203 -24.10 5.30 -3.61
N ARG A 204 -24.95 4.52 -4.28
CA ARG A 204 -26.27 4.16 -3.78
C ARG A 204 -26.17 3.40 -2.47
N ALA A 205 -26.95 3.82 -1.47
CA ALA A 205 -26.99 3.27 -0.12
C ALA A 205 -25.65 3.32 0.65
N GLN A 206 -24.81 4.32 0.38
CA GLN A 206 -23.48 4.48 0.98
C GLN A 206 -23.24 5.91 1.45
N SER A 207 -22.30 6.08 2.39
CA SER A 207 -21.79 7.37 2.86
C SER A 207 -20.27 7.41 2.73
N SER A 208 -19.62 8.57 2.68
CA SER A 208 -18.15 8.59 2.79
C SER A 208 -17.67 8.07 4.15
N ASN A 209 -18.49 8.25 5.19
CA ASN A 209 -18.16 7.91 6.57
C ASN A 209 -18.16 6.39 6.85
N ASP A 210 -18.86 5.59 6.05
CA ASP A 210 -18.81 4.11 6.14
C ASP A 210 -17.94 3.50 5.02
N THR A 211 -17.86 4.14 3.85
CA THR A 211 -17.07 3.62 2.72
C THR A 211 -15.57 3.77 2.89
N PHE A 212 -15.06 4.93 3.32
CA PHE A 212 -13.62 5.13 3.44
C PHE A 212 -12.99 4.21 4.51
N PRO A 213 -13.54 4.07 5.73
CA PRO A 213 -13.04 3.10 6.71
C PRO A 213 -13.12 1.65 6.22
N THR A 214 -14.15 1.30 5.45
CA THR A 214 -14.27 -0.03 4.86
C THR A 214 -13.16 -0.29 3.85
N ALA A 215 -12.90 0.65 2.93
CA ALA A 215 -11.81 0.56 1.97
C ALA A 215 -10.43 0.47 2.68
N MET A 216 -10.23 1.23 3.76
CA MET A 216 -9.02 1.14 4.59
C MET A 216 -8.82 -0.26 5.17
N HIS A 217 -9.86 -0.86 5.74
CA HIS A 217 -9.78 -2.20 6.32
C HIS A 217 -9.54 -3.28 5.27
N ILE A 218 -10.17 -3.18 4.09
CA ILE A 218 -9.90 -4.09 2.96
C ILE A 218 -8.43 -3.99 2.54
N ALA A 219 -7.94 -2.77 2.30
CA ALA A 219 -6.56 -2.52 1.88
C ALA A 219 -5.54 -3.06 2.90
N ALA A 220 -5.78 -2.81 4.20
CA ALA A 220 -4.93 -3.31 5.26
C ALA A 220 -4.94 -4.84 5.33
N ALA A 221 -6.11 -5.47 5.24
CA ALA A 221 -6.24 -6.92 5.27
C ALA A 221 -5.53 -7.58 4.07
N GLU A 222 -5.70 -7.03 2.85
CA GLU A 222 -4.99 -7.51 1.66
C GLU A 222 -3.47 -7.38 1.83
N ALA A 223 -2.97 -6.22 2.26
CA ALA A 223 -1.54 -5.98 2.45
C ALA A 223 -0.92 -6.90 3.52
N PHE A 224 -1.64 -7.12 4.64
CA PHE A 224 -1.19 -8.03 5.69
C PHE A 224 -1.13 -9.47 5.19
N THR A 225 -2.19 -9.94 4.53
CA THR A 225 -2.37 -11.33 4.12
C THR A 225 -1.44 -11.70 2.97
N HIS A 226 -1.34 -10.85 1.95
CA HIS A 226 -0.68 -11.18 0.70
C HIS A 226 0.78 -10.71 0.62
N ARG A 227 1.19 -9.74 1.45
CA ARG A 227 2.57 -9.20 1.42
C ARG A 227 3.32 -9.40 2.73
N LEU A 228 2.78 -8.89 3.84
CA LEU A 228 3.51 -8.86 5.11
C LEU A 228 3.72 -10.26 5.70
N LEU A 229 2.65 -11.05 5.87
CA LEU A 229 2.74 -12.38 6.46
C LEU A 229 3.66 -13.32 5.66
N PRO A 230 3.58 -13.40 4.32
CA PRO A 230 4.53 -14.18 3.53
C PRO A 230 5.99 -13.73 3.71
N SER A 231 6.25 -12.41 3.68
CA SER A 231 7.60 -11.87 3.83
C SER A 231 8.20 -12.17 5.21
N VAL A 232 7.42 -12.04 6.27
CA VAL A 232 7.86 -12.38 7.64
C VAL A 232 8.10 -13.87 7.79
N ARG A 233 7.28 -14.73 7.17
CA ARG A 233 7.49 -16.19 7.15
C ARG A 233 8.76 -16.55 6.41
N ALA A 234 9.01 -15.95 5.24
CA ALA A 234 10.22 -16.16 4.46
C ALA A 234 11.48 -15.77 5.27
N LEU A 235 11.48 -14.61 5.92
CA LEU A 235 12.56 -14.18 6.80
C LEU A 235 12.77 -15.15 7.96
N ARG A 236 11.67 -15.55 8.64
CA ARG A 236 11.71 -16.52 9.74
C ARG A 236 12.36 -17.84 9.29
N ASP A 237 11.96 -18.35 8.13
CA ASP A 237 12.41 -19.65 7.62
C ASP A 237 13.87 -19.60 7.18
N ALA A 238 14.29 -18.51 6.53
CA ALA A 238 15.69 -18.28 6.18
C ALA A 238 16.60 -18.19 7.43
N LEU A 239 16.18 -17.43 8.44
CA LEU A 239 16.90 -17.34 9.71
C LEU A 239 16.92 -18.69 10.45
N HIS A 240 15.83 -19.46 10.38
CA HIS A 240 15.77 -20.79 10.97
C HIS A 240 16.74 -21.76 10.28
N ALA A 241 16.77 -21.78 8.96
CA ALA A 241 17.70 -22.61 8.19
C ALA A 241 19.16 -22.30 8.54
N LYS A 242 19.53 -21.01 8.63
CA LYS A 242 20.88 -20.61 9.07
C LYS A 242 21.18 -20.97 10.51
N ALA A 243 20.21 -20.86 11.42
CA ALA A 243 20.40 -21.28 12.80
C ALA A 243 20.69 -22.80 12.89
N VAL A 244 20.05 -23.63 12.07
CA VAL A 244 20.33 -25.07 11.99
C VAL A 244 21.72 -25.33 11.40
N GLU A 245 22.08 -24.68 10.29
CA GLU A 245 23.39 -24.79 9.65
C GLU A 245 24.54 -24.43 10.60
N TRP A 246 24.35 -23.43 11.46
CA TRP A 246 25.38 -22.93 12.38
C TRP A 246 25.33 -23.53 13.79
N ALA A 247 24.53 -24.58 13.99
CA ALA A 247 24.34 -25.19 15.31
C ALA A 247 25.66 -25.68 15.94
N GLY A 248 26.64 -26.10 15.12
CA GLY A 248 27.96 -26.56 15.58
C GLY A 248 29.02 -25.48 15.79
N ILE A 249 28.77 -24.22 15.40
CA ILE A 249 29.76 -23.14 15.48
C ILE A 249 29.70 -22.49 16.86
N VAL A 250 30.73 -22.66 17.68
CA VAL A 250 30.85 -22.00 18.99
C VAL A 250 31.41 -20.58 18.83
N LYS A 251 30.81 -19.60 19.51
CA LYS A 251 31.23 -18.20 19.56
C LYS A 251 31.32 -17.69 21.00
N ILE A 252 32.07 -16.61 21.21
CA ILE A 252 32.06 -15.88 22.48
C ILE A 252 30.72 -15.14 22.67
N GLY A 253 30.16 -15.22 23.89
CA GLY A 253 29.03 -14.41 24.28
C GLY A 253 29.43 -12.97 24.49
N ARG A 254 28.47 -12.03 24.35
CA ARG A 254 28.68 -10.64 24.77
C ARG A 254 27.51 -10.14 25.60
N THR A 255 27.79 -9.70 26.81
CA THR A 255 26.84 -9.02 27.70
C THR A 255 27.40 -7.65 28.04
N HIS A 256 26.61 -6.58 27.87
CA HIS A 256 27.14 -5.21 27.96
C HIS A 256 28.34 -4.95 27.04
N LEU A 257 28.40 -5.63 25.89
CA LEU A 257 29.53 -5.64 24.94
C LEU A 257 30.83 -6.26 25.47
N MET A 258 30.87 -6.73 26.71
CA MET A 258 32.00 -7.44 27.30
C MET A 258 31.90 -8.94 27.00
N ASP A 259 33.06 -9.59 26.86
CA ASP A 259 33.14 -11.04 26.65
C ASP A 259 32.46 -11.81 27.78
N ALA A 260 31.70 -12.83 27.41
CA ALA A 260 30.91 -13.65 28.32
C ALA A 260 31.05 -15.15 27.95
N VAL A 261 30.35 -16.01 28.68
CA VAL A 261 30.40 -17.46 28.44
C VAL A 261 30.07 -17.83 26.98
N PRO A 262 30.76 -18.83 26.39
CA PRO A 262 30.50 -19.25 25.01
C PRO A 262 29.07 -19.77 24.78
N LEU A 263 28.59 -19.62 23.55
CA LEU A 263 27.32 -20.14 23.05
C LEU A 263 27.47 -20.53 21.57
N THR A 264 26.56 -21.34 21.03
CA THR A 264 26.59 -21.65 19.60
C THR A 264 25.97 -20.50 18.78
N LEU A 265 26.41 -20.32 17.54
CA LEU A 265 25.88 -19.30 16.64
C LEU A 265 24.43 -19.61 16.22
N GLY A 266 24.07 -20.89 16.18
CA GLY A 266 22.68 -21.35 16.01
C GLY A 266 21.82 -21.29 17.27
N GLN A 267 22.40 -21.01 18.45
CA GLN A 267 21.64 -20.94 19.70
C GLN A 267 20.71 -19.73 19.66
N LYS A 268 19.40 -20.00 19.66
CA LYS A 268 18.38 -18.97 19.90
C LYS A 268 18.70 -18.31 21.25
N PRO A 269 18.82 -16.97 21.33
CA PRO A 269 18.63 -16.31 22.61
C PRO A 269 17.26 -16.79 23.12
N ARG A 270 17.23 -17.51 24.23
CA ARG A 270 15.97 -17.70 24.97
C ARG A 270 15.59 -16.33 25.53
N LEU A 271 14.97 -15.51 24.69
CA LEU A 271 14.28 -14.30 25.11
C LEU A 271 13.02 -14.77 25.85
N GLY A 272 13.21 -15.10 27.13
CA GLY A 272 12.18 -15.58 28.04
C GLY A 272 12.43 -17.00 28.55
N GLY A 273 12.69 -17.12 29.86
CA GLY A 273 12.10 -18.21 30.62
C GLY A 273 10.56 -18.17 30.49
N PRO A 274 9.83 -19.20 30.94
CA PRO A 274 8.42 -19.39 30.62
C PRO A 274 7.60 -18.15 31.00
N THR A 275 7.28 -17.31 30.00
CA THR A 275 6.13 -16.44 30.07
C THR A 275 4.96 -17.39 30.00
N ARG A 276 4.41 -17.71 31.18
CA ARG A 276 3.14 -18.42 31.34
C ARG A 276 2.20 -17.88 30.27
N ARG A 277 1.74 -18.75 29.37
CA ARG A 277 0.50 -18.49 28.63
C ARG A 277 -0.51 -18.03 29.67
N ARG A 278 -1.01 -16.79 29.58
CA ARG A 278 -2.23 -16.45 30.30
C ARG A 278 -3.27 -17.45 29.81
N PRO A 279 -3.86 -18.29 30.69
CA PRO A 279 -5.05 -19.01 30.29
C PRO A 279 -6.09 -17.95 29.93
N SER A 280 -6.72 -18.13 28.77
CA SER A 280 -8.01 -17.53 28.51
C SER A 280 -8.94 -18.02 29.62
N SER A 281 -9.27 -17.13 30.56
CA SER A 281 -10.39 -17.35 31.47
C SER A 281 -11.70 -17.37 30.66
N PRO A 282 -12.69 -18.17 31.10
CA PRO A 282 -13.88 -18.53 30.32
C PRO A 282 -14.79 -17.35 30.00
#